data_AF-Q6P9U2-F1
#
_entry.id   AF-Q6P9U2-F1
#
_cell.length_a   1.000
_cell.length_b   1.000
_cell.length_c   1.000
_cell.angle_alpha   90.00
_cell.angle_beta   90.00
_cell.angle_gamma   90.00
#
_symmetry.space_group_name_H-M   'P 1'
#
loop_
_entity.id
_entity.type
_entity.pdbx_description
1 polymer ?
#
loop_
_entity_poly.entity_id
_entity_poly.type
_entity_poly.pdbx_seq_one_letter_code
_entity_poly.pdbx_strand_id
1 'polypeptide(L)'
;MVTWILRVYDQGGPALSLNSGELGLLGDLTHDAIFNYRCKALRGAGCQTLLSWLLQAWRQRWESSLHFEATELPFRPWTTMEEGIQLVRELGMIEWIYLDPEGPVDLAPEDVAFTQGLQRRLLTAAPSELRLSLVSLLVRGMTVLEAVMEIQTIADVGLLWRQSHPGRTKLMLGPNPTRKDLLGWLLSHGVPREQVDRQPTKVLLELYIKEAKRSRGHPNYGLTEEQPPPPPYSDQACGEEQPVRHD
;
A
#
# COMPACT_ATOMS: atom_id res chain seq x y z
N MET A 1 -3.23 -14.80 -11.61
CA MET A 1 -4.61 -15.21 -11.24
C MET A 1 -5.15 -14.59 -9.93
N VAL A 2 -4.36 -14.44 -8.85
CA VAL A 2 -4.87 -13.93 -7.55
C VAL A 2 -5.51 -12.53 -7.63
N THR A 3 -4.87 -11.60 -8.33
CA THR A 3 -5.40 -10.24 -8.54
C THR A 3 -6.79 -10.24 -9.18
N TRP A 4 -7.12 -11.25 -9.99
CA TRP A 4 -8.43 -11.36 -10.60
C TRP A 4 -9.48 -11.86 -9.59
N ILE A 5 -9.19 -12.91 -8.81
CA ILE A 5 -10.14 -13.42 -7.82
C ILE A 5 -10.38 -12.40 -6.70
N LEU A 6 -9.35 -11.66 -6.30
CA LEU A 6 -9.48 -10.56 -5.33
C LEU A 6 -10.40 -9.44 -5.86
N ARG A 7 -10.33 -9.12 -7.16
CA ARG A 7 -11.28 -8.18 -7.79
C ARG A 7 -12.71 -8.70 -7.78
N VAL A 8 -12.91 -10.01 -8.02
CA VAL A 8 -14.24 -10.61 -7.92
C VAL A 8 -14.78 -10.52 -6.48
N TYR A 9 -13.92 -10.77 -5.48
CA TYR A 9 -14.26 -10.56 -4.07
C TYR A 9 -14.72 -9.11 -3.81
N ASP A 10 -13.88 -8.13 -4.19
CA ASP A 10 -14.13 -6.70 -3.98
C ASP A 10 -15.40 -6.18 -4.69
N GLN A 11 -15.75 -6.79 -5.83
CA GLN A 11 -16.88 -6.38 -6.68
C GLN A 11 -18.19 -7.11 -6.36
N GLY A 12 -18.28 -7.75 -5.19
CA GLY A 12 -19.54 -8.37 -4.74
C GLY A 12 -19.75 -9.79 -5.23
N GLY A 13 -18.70 -10.50 -5.66
CA GLY A 13 -18.73 -11.93 -5.92
C GLY A 13 -19.35 -12.79 -4.78
N PRO A 14 -19.14 -12.46 -3.49
CA PRO A 14 -19.85 -13.11 -2.38
C PRO A 14 -21.37 -12.87 -2.36
N ALA A 15 -21.87 -11.78 -2.94
CA ALA A 15 -23.28 -11.42 -2.91
C ALA A 15 -24.07 -11.97 -4.12
N LEU A 16 -23.37 -12.29 -5.23
CA LEU A 16 -24.00 -12.78 -6.45
C LEU A 16 -24.26 -14.29 -6.36
N SER A 17 -25.50 -14.70 -6.11
CA SER A 17 -25.91 -16.10 -6.08
C SER A 17 -26.27 -16.62 -7.46
N LEU A 18 -25.69 -17.75 -7.88
CA LEU A 18 -25.90 -18.39 -9.19
C LEU A 18 -26.11 -19.89 -9.04
N ASN A 19 -26.97 -20.48 -9.86
CA ASN A 19 -27.00 -21.92 -10.09
C ASN A 19 -25.95 -22.35 -11.14
N SER A 20 -25.74 -23.66 -11.29
CA SER A 20 -24.73 -24.20 -12.22
C SER A 20 -24.98 -23.86 -13.70
N GLY A 21 -26.25 -23.69 -14.10
CA GLY A 21 -26.63 -23.25 -15.44
C GLY A 21 -26.29 -21.79 -15.69
N GLU A 22 -26.65 -20.91 -14.75
CA GLU A 22 -26.33 -19.48 -14.80
C GLU A 22 -24.82 -19.22 -14.81
N LEU A 23 -24.05 -19.97 -14.02
CA LEU A 23 -22.59 -19.93 -14.06
C LEU A 23 -22.04 -20.25 -15.46
N GLY A 24 -22.63 -21.25 -16.13
CA GLY A 24 -22.24 -21.63 -17.49
C GLY A 24 -22.51 -20.54 -18.53
N LEU A 25 -23.51 -19.69 -18.32
CA LEU A 25 -23.85 -18.58 -19.22
C LEU A 25 -22.86 -17.40 -19.15
N LEU A 26 -22.04 -17.32 -18.10
CA LEU A 26 -21.05 -16.24 -17.97
C LEU A 26 -19.89 -16.35 -18.98
N GLY A 27 -19.76 -17.47 -19.68
CA GLY A 27 -18.71 -17.69 -20.67
C GLY A 27 -17.34 -17.91 -20.03
N ASP A 28 -16.28 -17.45 -20.71
CA ASP A 28 -14.92 -17.48 -20.16
C ASP A 28 -14.69 -16.26 -19.27
N LEU A 29 -14.29 -16.52 -18.02
CA LEU A 29 -14.15 -15.50 -16.99
C LEU A 29 -12.71 -14.96 -16.89
N THR A 30 -11.74 -15.76 -17.35
CA THR A 30 -10.31 -15.46 -17.27
C THR A 30 -9.60 -15.86 -18.56
N HIS A 31 -8.31 -15.54 -18.69
CA HIS A 31 -7.47 -16.05 -19.77
C HIS A 31 -6.93 -17.48 -19.51
N ASP A 32 -7.13 -18.05 -18.31
CA ASP A 32 -6.72 -19.43 -18.00
C ASP A 32 -7.81 -20.41 -18.47
N ALA A 33 -7.54 -21.08 -19.60
CA ALA A 33 -8.44 -22.05 -20.19
C ALA A 33 -8.71 -23.26 -19.28
N ILE A 34 -7.73 -23.70 -18.49
CA ILE A 34 -7.89 -24.83 -17.57
C ILE A 34 -8.81 -24.42 -16.43
N PHE A 35 -8.61 -23.23 -15.87
CA PHE A 35 -9.50 -22.68 -14.84
C PHE A 35 -10.93 -22.52 -15.35
N ASN A 36 -11.14 -21.93 -16.53
CA ASN A 36 -12.46 -21.78 -17.14
C ASN A 36 -13.13 -23.15 -17.38
N TYR A 37 -12.37 -24.14 -17.87
CA TYR A 37 -12.87 -25.51 -18.04
C TYR A 37 -13.32 -26.13 -16.71
N ARG A 38 -12.51 -26.02 -15.65
CA ARG A 38 -12.85 -26.51 -14.31
C ARG A 38 -14.10 -25.81 -13.78
N CYS A 39 -14.20 -24.50 -13.93
CA CYS A 39 -15.37 -23.71 -13.52
C CYS A 39 -16.65 -24.18 -14.22
N LYS A 40 -16.62 -24.35 -15.56
CA LYS A 40 -17.76 -24.83 -16.36
C LYS A 40 -18.13 -26.29 -16.08
N ALA A 41 -17.18 -27.09 -15.60
CA ALA A 41 -17.40 -28.49 -15.25
C ALA A 41 -18.06 -28.65 -13.87
N LEU A 42 -18.10 -27.61 -13.03
CA LEU A 42 -18.75 -27.66 -11.73
C LEU A 42 -20.24 -27.99 -11.87
N ARG A 43 -20.71 -28.87 -11.00
CA ARG A 43 -22.10 -29.27 -10.86
C ARG A 43 -22.44 -29.23 -9.38
N GLY A 44 -23.60 -28.67 -9.04
CA GLY A 44 -24.09 -28.66 -7.67
C GLY A 44 -25.61 -28.59 -7.66
N ALA A 45 -26.20 -29.12 -6.59
CA ALA A 45 -27.61 -28.97 -6.31
C ALA A 45 -27.83 -27.62 -5.61
N GLY A 46 -28.53 -26.70 -6.28
CA GLY A 46 -28.87 -25.39 -5.72
C GLY A 46 -27.96 -24.23 -6.15
N CYS A 47 -28.19 -23.07 -5.55
CA CYS A 47 -27.44 -21.85 -5.83
C CYS A 47 -26.28 -21.69 -4.84
N GLN A 48 -25.17 -21.14 -5.33
CA GLN A 48 -24.02 -20.74 -4.52
C GLN A 48 -23.52 -19.38 -5.01
N THR A 49 -22.76 -18.68 -4.18
CA THR A 49 -22.18 -17.39 -4.59
C THR A 49 -21.19 -17.59 -5.74
N LEU A 50 -21.05 -16.60 -6.61
CA LEU A 50 -20.06 -16.60 -7.69
C LEU A 50 -18.66 -16.88 -7.11
N LEU A 51 -18.33 -16.24 -6.00
CA LEU A 51 -17.06 -16.49 -5.33
C LEU A 51 -16.92 -17.96 -4.91
N SER A 52 -17.93 -18.55 -4.26
CA SER A 52 -17.90 -19.96 -3.85
C SER A 52 -17.66 -20.92 -5.02
N TRP A 53 -18.27 -20.66 -6.18
CA TRP A 53 -18.02 -21.44 -7.40
C TRP A 53 -16.58 -21.30 -7.88
N LEU A 54 -16.07 -20.07 -7.96
CA LEU A 54 -14.72 -19.79 -8.43
C LEU A 54 -13.65 -20.38 -7.51
N LEU A 55 -13.87 -20.38 -6.19
CA LEU A 55 -12.96 -21.00 -5.23
C LEU A 55 -12.92 -22.53 -5.35
N GLN A 56 -14.03 -23.17 -5.71
CA GLN A 56 -14.03 -24.61 -6.02
C GLN A 56 -13.22 -24.90 -7.29
N ALA A 57 -13.43 -24.12 -8.36
CA ALA A 57 -12.65 -24.24 -9.58
C ALA A 57 -11.15 -24.00 -9.31
N TRP A 58 -10.83 -23.03 -8.45
CA TRP A 58 -9.48 -22.70 -8.04
C TRP A 58 -8.80 -23.91 -7.39
N ARG A 59 -9.44 -24.53 -6.39
CA ARG A 59 -8.89 -25.69 -5.67
C ARG A 59 -8.75 -26.93 -6.56
N GLN A 60 -9.56 -27.06 -7.61
CA GLN A 60 -9.37 -28.11 -8.63
C GLN A 60 -8.22 -27.82 -9.60
N ARG A 61 -7.88 -26.54 -9.81
CA ARG A 61 -6.79 -26.11 -10.71
C ARG A 61 -5.44 -26.06 -9.98
N TRP A 62 -5.44 -25.71 -8.70
CA TRP A 62 -4.29 -25.66 -7.80
C TRP A 62 -4.64 -26.32 -6.48
N GLU A 63 -4.12 -27.53 -6.29
CA GLU A 63 -4.42 -28.37 -5.13
C GLU A 63 -3.89 -27.83 -3.80
N SER A 64 -2.88 -26.97 -3.83
CA SER A 64 -2.28 -26.35 -2.65
C SER A 64 -1.71 -24.97 -2.93
N SER A 65 -1.49 -24.19 -1.87
CA SER A 65 -0.78 -22.90 -1.95
C SER A 65 0.60 -23.05 -2.57
N LEU A 66 1.33 -24.11 -2.25
CA LEU A 66 2.64 -24.41 -2.84
C LEU A 66 2.58 -24.71 -4.35
N HIS A 67 1.57 -25.47 -4.79
CA HIS A 67 1.35 -25.73 -6.21
C HIS A 67 1.01 -24.42 -6.95
N PHE A 68 0.17 -23.59 -6.36
CA PHE A 68 -0.13 -22.26 -6.91
C PHE A 68 1.14 -21.40 -7.02
N GLU A 69 1.93 -21.31 -5.95
CA GLU A 69 3.17 -20.53 -5.94
C GLU A 69 4.16 -20.98 -7.01
N ALA A 70 4.34 -22.28 -7.18
CA ALA A 70 5.25 -22.85 -8.17
C ALA A 70 4.83 -22.59 -9.63
N THR A 71 3.54 -22.37 -9.89
CA THR A 71 3.00 -22.26 -11.26
C THR A 71 2.65 -20.82 -11.67
N GLU A 72 2.18 -20.00 -10.74
CA GLU A 72 1.54 -18.72 -11.04
C GLU A 72 2.15 -17.51 -10.33
N LEU A 73 2.99 -17.71 -9.31
CA LEU A 73 3.49 -16.63 -8.47
C LEU A 73 5.00 -16.37 -8.67
N PRO A 74 5.42 -15.73 -9.78
CA PRO A 74 6.72 -15.09 -9.79
C PRO A 74 6.64 -13.88 -8.85
N PHE A 75 7.34 -13.94 -7.71
CA PHE A 75 7.46 -12.82 -6.79
C PHE A 75 7.99 -11.59 -7.53
N ARG A 76 7.10 -10.62 -7.79
CA ARG A 76 7.49 -9.33 -8.36
C ARG A 76 7.85 -8.40 -7.20
N PRO A 77 9.05 -7.78 -7.22
CA PRO A 77 9.32 -6.67 -6.33
C PRO A 77 8.25 -5.60 -6.52
N TRP A 78 7.73 -5.07 -5.42
CA TRP A 78 6.82 -3.92 -5.47
C TRP A 78 7.64 -2.65 -5.29
N THR A 79 7.21 -1.58 -5.95
CA THR A 79 7.94 -0.30 -6.00
C THR A 79 7.11 0.86 -5.45
N THR A 80 5.79 0.67 -5.36
CA THR A 80 4.85 1.63 -4.77
C THR A 80 4.15 1.05 -3.55
N MET A 81 3.59 1.92 -2.71
CA MET A 81 2.84 1.47 -1.53
C MET A 81 1.53 0.79 -1.93
N GLU A 82 0.91 1.22 -3.02
CA GLU A 82 -0.29 0.62 -3.59
C GLU A 82 -0.01 -0.82 -4.05
N GLU A 83 1.14 -1.06 -4.69
CA GLU A 83 1.60 -2.41 -5.05
C GLU A 83 1.89 -3.25 -3.80
N GLY A 84 2.49 -2.66 -2.76
CA GLY A 84 2.74 -3.34 -1.48
C GLY A 84 1.44 -3.73 -0.75
N ILE A 85 0.48 -2.82 -0.69
CA ILE A 85 -0.86 -3.06 -0.13
C ILE A 85 -1.57 -4.16 -0.93
N GLN A 86 -1.56 -4.05 -2.26
CA GLN A 86 -2.15 -5.04 -3.14
C GLN A 86 -1.52 -6.42 -2.92
N LEU A 87 -0.19 -6.50 -2.77
CA LEU A 87 0.50 -7.75 -2.47
C LEU A 87 0.07 -8.35 -1.13
N VAL A 88 -0.10 -7.54 -0.07
CA VAL A 88 -0.61 -8.04 1.22
C VAL A 88 -2.00 -8.64 1.07
N ARG A 89 -2.90 -7.98 0.35
CA ARG A 89 -4.26 -8.48 0.10
C ARG A 89 -4.24 -9.77 -0.72
N GLU A 90 -3.40 -9.84 -1.75
CA GLU A 90 -3.24 -11.05 -2.56
C GLU A 90 -2.68 -12.22 -1.74
N LEU A 91 -1.67 -11.98 -0.91
CA LEU A 91 -1.12 -12.97 0.02
C LEU A 91 -2.18 -13.46 1.02
N GLY A 92 -2.95 -12.55 1.60
CA GLY A 92 -4.07 -12.86 2.47
C GLY A 92 -5.13 -13.71 1.78
N MET A 93 -5.48 -13.36 0.54
CA MET A 93 -6.43 -14.11 -0.29
C MET A 93 -5.93 -15.54 -0.55
N ILE A 94 -4.64 -15.73 -0.87
CA ILE A 94 -4.09 -17.08 -1.06
C ILE A 94 -4.23 -17.90 0.22
N GLU A 95 -3.79 -17.37 1.36
CA GLU A 95 -3.91 -18.10 2.64
C GLU A 95 -5.38 -18.42 2.93
N TRP A 96 -6.28 -17.46 2.74
CA TRP A 96 -7.73 -17.65 2.91
C TRP A 96 -8.31 -18.79 2.05
N ILE A 97 -7.92 -18.86 0.77
CA ILE A 97 -8.37 -19.91 -0.16
C ILE A 97 -7.98 -21.30 0.35
N TYR A 98 -6.84 -21.44 0.99
CA TYR A 98 -6.34 -22.73 1.48
C TYR A 98 -6.51 -22.92 2.99
N LEU A 99 -7.28 -22.07 3.67
CA LEU A 99 -7.68 -22.32 5.05
C LEU A 99 -8.43 -23.64 5.14
N ASP A 100 -8.20 -24.34 6.25
CA ASP A 100 -8.86 -25.59 6.56
C ASP A 100 -10.39 -25.37 6.55
N PRO A 101 -11.16 -26.13 5.76
CA PRO A 101 -12.61 -26.04 5.75
C PRO A 101 -13.27 -26.35 7.10
N GLU A 102 -12.58 -26.99 8.05
CA GLU A 102 -13.06 -27.15 9.44
C GLU A 102 -12.78 -25.93 10.34
N GLY A 103 -12.17 -24.88 9.78
CA GLY A 103 -11.92 -23.61 10.45
C GLY A 103 -13.18 -22.77 10.70
N PRO A 104 -13.01 -21.51 11.17
CA PRO A 104 -14.13 -20.61 11.43
C PRO A 104 -14.95 -20.36 10.15
N VAL A 105 -16.24 -20.64 10.21
CA VAL A 105 -17.16 -20.73 9.05
C VAL A 105 -17.34 -19.39 8.32
N ASP A 106 -17.06 -18.26 9.00
CA ASP A 106 -17.37 -16.90 8.51
C ASP A 106 -16.14 -15.97 8.45
N LEU A 107 -14.92 -16.51 8.36
CA LEU A 107 -13.71 -15.66 8.29
C LEU A 107 -13.60 -14.98 6.92
N ALA A 108 -13.51 -13.64 6.88
CA ALA A 108 -13.23 -12.92 5.65
C ALA A 108 -11.72 -12.95 5.32
N PRO A 109 -11.33 -12.78 4.04
CA PRO A 109 -9.91 -12.70 3.63
C PRO A 109 -9.10 -11.66 4.41
N GLU A 110 -9.72 -10.53 4.75
CA GLU A 110 -9.12 -9.44 5.51
C GLU A 110 -8.86 -9.78 6.99
N ASP A 111 -9.62 -10.73 7.56
CA ASP A 111 -9.51 -11.16 8.96
C ASP A 111 -8.52 -12.31 9.15
N VAL A 112 -7.96 -12.84 8.05
CA VAL A 112 -6.94 -13.89 8.11
C VAL A 112 -5.71 -13.37 8.86
N ALA A 113 -5.13 -14.22 9.71
CA ALA A 113 -3.91 -13.90 10.41
C ALA A 113 -2.77 -13.62 9.42
N PHE A 114 -2.11 -12.47 9.56
CA PHE A 114 -0.92 -12.11 8.82
C PHE A 114 0.27 -12.92 9.35
N THR A 115 0.44 -14.12 8.80
CA THR A 115 1.45 -15.07 9.29
C THR A 115 2.87 -14.60 9.01
N GLN A 116 3.84 -15.18 9.74
CA GLN A 116 5.27 -14.95 9.47
C GLN A 116 5.66 -15.34 8.03
N GLY A 117 4.97 -16.32 7.43
CA GLY A 117 5.13 -16.67 6.02
C GLY A 117 4.77 -15.53 5.10
N LEU A 118 3.59 -14.92 5.31
CA LEU A 118 3.17 -13.74 4.54
C LEU A 118 4.09 -12.54 4.75
N GLN A 119 4.49 -12.28 6.00
CA GLN A 119 5.44 -11.21 6.30
C GLN A 119 6.76 -11.40 5.56
N ARG A 120 7.32 -12.62 5.56
CA ARG A 120 8.56 -12.92 4.85
C ARG A 120 8.42 -12.67 3.35
N ARG A 121 7.33 -13.15 2.75
CA ARG A 121 7.02 -12.96 1.33
C ARG A 121 6.93 -11.47 0.96
N LEU A 122 6.22 -10.68 1.75
CA LEU A 122 6.12 -9.23 1.56
C LEU A 122 7.48 -8.54 1.66
N LEU A 123 8.27 -8.87 2.68
CA LEU A 123 9.60 -8.28 2.92
C LEU A 123 10.62 -8.68 1.86
N THR A 124 10.53 -9.90 1.31
CA THR A 124 11.38 -10.35 0.20
C THR A 124 11.12 -9.55 -1.07
N ALA A 125 9.86 -9.16 -1.33
CA ALA A 125 9.48 -8.32 -2.46
C ALA A 125 9.67 -6.81 -2.19
N ALA A 126 9.98 -6.41 -0.96
CA ALA A 126 10.02 -5.01 -0.56
C ALA A 126 11.26 -4.24 -1.03
N PRO A 127 11.10 -2.95 -1.42
CA PRO A 127 12.21 -2.02 -1.59
C PRO A 127 13.10 -1.98 -0.35
N SER A 128 14.42 -1.93 -0.55
CA SER A 128 15.40 -1.99 0.55
C SER A 128 15.19 -0.85 1.55
N GLU A 129 14.76 0.31 1.07
CA GLU A 129 14.51 1.51 1.85
C GLU A 129 13.39 1.28 2.87
N LEU A 130 12.39 0.45 2.55
CA LEU A 130 11.18 0.26 3.37
C LEU A 130 11.27 -0.91 4.34
N ARG A 131 12.19 -1.87 4.11
CA ARG A 131 12.27 -3.11 4.88
C ARG A 131 12.33 -2.89 6.39
N LEU A 132 13.16 -1.96 6.88
CA LEU A 132 13.31 -1.74 8.33
C LEU A 132 12.01 -1.26 8.98
N SER A 133 11.29 -0.36 8.31
CA SER A 133 10.04 0.17 8.84
C SER A 133 8.93 -0.86 8.79
N LEU A 134 8.84 -1.63 7.72
CA LEU A 134 7.90 -2.75 7.61
C LEU A 134 8.15 -3.81 8.68
N VAL A 135 9.41 -4.18 8.95
CA VAL A 135 9.76 -5.12 10.04
C VAL A 135 9.31 -4.58 11.39
N SER A 136 9.39 -3.26 11.61
CA SER A 136 9.00 -2.65 12.88
C SER A 136 7.49 -2.50 13.07
N LEU A 137 6.73 -2.42 11.98
CA LEU A 137 5.29 -2.21 11.99
C LEU A 137 4.49 -3.51 11.92
N LEU A 138 4.96 -4.47 11.12
CA LEU A 138 4.28 -5.75 10.92
C LEU A 138 4.59 -6.69 12.09
N VAL A 139 3.87 -6.51 13.20
CA VAL A 139 4.04 -7.32 14.41
C VAL A 139 3.29 -8.65 14.30
N ARG A 140 3.71 -9.63 15.11
CA ARG A 140 3.04 -10.94 15.18
C ARG A 140 1.61 -10.78 15.70
N GLY A 141 0.68 -11.50 15.09
CA GLY A 141 -0.72 -11.55 15.52
C GLY A 141 -1.63 -10.52 14.84
N MET A 142 -1.10 -9.74 13.90
CA MET A 142 -1.92 -8.89 13.04
C MET A 142 -2.79 -9.71 12.09
N THR A 143 -3.91 -9.15 11.68
CA THR A 143 -4.71 -9.56 10.52
C THR A 143 -4.16 -8.98 9.21
N VAL A 144 -4.61 -9.50 8.08
CA VAL A 144 -4.31 -8.93 6.76
C VAL A 144 -4.77 -7.47 6.68
N LEU A 145 -5.95 -7.14 7.23
CA LEU A 145 -6.46 -5.76 7.28
C LEU A 145 -5.54 -4.83 8.07
N GLU A 146 -5.10 -5.25 9.25
CA GLU A 146 -4.19 -4.47 10.07
C GLU A 146 -2.85 -4.23 9.36
N ALA A 147 -2.29 -5.25 8.72
CA ALA A 147 -1.08 -5.10 7.91
C ALA A 147 -1.27 -4.09 6.76
N VAL A 148 -2.42 -4.10 6.08
CA VAL A 148 -2.77 -3.09 5.06
C VAL A 148 -2.81 -1.69 5.66
N MET A 149 -3.45 -1.52 6.83
CA MET A 149 -3.53 -0.22 7.51
C MET A 149 -2.15 0.31 7.92
N GLU A 150 -1.23 -0.55 8.35
CA GLU A 150 0.15 -0.16 8.68
C GLU A 150 0.91 0.35 7.44
N ILE A 151 0.81 -0.36 6.32
CA ILE A 151 1.49 0.06 5.07
C ILE A 151 0.90 1.38 4.56
N GLN A 152 -0.42 1.54 4.64
CA GLN A 152 -1.10 2.80 4.29
C GLN A 152 -0.59 3.97 5.16
N THR A 153 -0.35 3.74 6.46
CA THR A 153 0.19 4.76 7.36
C THR A 153 1.58 5.24 6.91
N ILE A 154 2.45 4.34 6.42
CA ILE A 154 3.75 4.73 5.84
C ILE A 154 3.55 5.53 4.55
N ALA A 155 2.61 5.11 3.69
CA ALA A 155 2.31 5.81 2.45
C ALA A 155 1.89 7.27 2.71
N ASP A 156 1.02 7.49 3.68
CA ASP A 156 0.55 8.80 4.08
C ASP A 156 1.69 9.69 4.61
N VAL A 157 2.62 9.12 5.37
CA VAL A 157 3.85 9.82 5.82
C VAL A 157 4.73 10.23 4.66
N GLY A 158 4.96 9.32 3.71
CA GLY A 158 5.73 9.61 2.49
C GLY A 158 5.10 10.70 1.63
N LEU A 159 3.78 10.72 1.52
CA LEU A 159 3.02 11.76 0.83
C LEU A 159 3.14 13.12 1.53
N LEU A 160 3.02 13.15 2.86
CA LEU A 160 3.24 14.36 3.65
C LEU A 160 4.66 14.92 3.42
N TRP A 161 5.67 14.05 3.36
CA TRP A 161 7.04 14.46 3.04
C TRP A 161 7.15 15.08 1.64
N ARG A 162 6.65 14.41 0.58
CA ARG A 162 6.73 14.93 -0.80
C ARG A 162 5.98 16.25 -1.02
N GLN A 163 4.91 16.50 -0.28
CA GLN A 163 4.16 17.76 -0.35
C GLN A 163 4.85 18.91 0.41
N SER A 164 5.88 18.61 1.20
CA SER A 164 6.69 19.63 1.87
C SER A 164 7.68 20.23 0.86
N HIS A 165 7.36 21.42 0.34
CA HIS A 165 8.08 22.05 -0.77
C HIS A 165 9.53 22.43 -0.42
N PRO A 166 10.46 22.43 -1.41
CA PRO A 166 11.82 22.92 -1.25
C PRO A 166 11.81 24.46 -1.20
N GLY A 167 11.67 25.03 -0.01
CA GLY A 167 11.74 26.50 0.14
C GLY A 167 11.25 27.06 1.47
N ARG A 168 10.44 26.32 2.24
CA ARG A 168 10.11 26.67 3.63
C ARG A 168 10.45 25.50 4.54
N THR A 169 11.37 25.76 5.47
CA THR A 169 11.77 24.91 6.60
C THR A 169 12.03 23.44 6.26
N LYS A 170 13.29 23.21 5.88
CA LYS A 170 13.98 21.93 5.80
C LYS A 170 13.66 21.05 7.03
N LEU A 171 13.21 19.82 6.73
CA LEU A 171 13.08 18.59 7.56
C LEU A 171 11.70 18.28 8.18
N MET A 172 10.69 18.07 7.33
CA MET A 172 9.82 16.91 7.55
C MET A 172 10.69 15.66 7.37
N LEU A 173 10.62 14.70 8.28
CA LEU A 173 11.45 13.49 8.20
C LEU A 173 11.27 12.84 6.83
N GLY A 174 12.34 12.24 6.28
CA GLY A 174 12.33 11.58 4.96
C GLY A 174 11.17 10.58 4.79
N PRO A 175 10.90 10.09 3.56
CA PRO A 175 9.72 9.27 3.27
C PRO A 175 9.66 7.97 4.08
N ASN A 176 10.76 7.56 4.68
CA ASN A 176 10.80 6.46 5.62
C ASN A 176 11.58 6.80 6.91
N PRO A 177 10.94 7.43 7.89
CA PRO A 177 11.62 7.86 9.11
C PRO A 177 11.93 6.67 10.01
N THR A 178 13.16 6.58 10.50
CA THR A 178 13.49 5.58 11.53
C THR A 178 12.86 5.96 12.86
N ARG A 179 12.76 5.01 13.80
CA ARG A 179 12.32 5.29 15.17
C ARG A 179 13.10 6.43 15.83
N LYS A 180 14.42 6.50 15.59
CA LYS A 180 15.28 7.57 16.12
C LYS A 180 14.90 8.92 15.54
N ASP A 181 14.60 8.96 14.25
CA ASP A 181 14.18 10.18 13.55
C ASP A 181 12.83 10.68 14.08
N LEU A 182 11.86 9.77 14.24
CA LEU A 182 10.54 10.07 14.82
C LEU A 182 10.66 10.66 16.23
N LEU A 183 11.43 10.01 17.10
CA LEU A 183 11.65 10.50 18.47
C LEU A 183 12.32 11.88 18.48
N GLY A 184 13.36 12.07 17.66
CA GLY A 184 14.06 13.35 17.55
C GLY A 184 13.15 14.48 17.08
N TRP A 185 12.28 14.22 16.11
CA TRP A 185 11.36 15.21 15.58
C TRP A 185 10.22 15.54 16.54
N LEU A 186 9.60 14.53 17.16
CA LEU A 186 8.49 14.73 18.10
C LEU A 186 8.93 15.55 19.32
N LEU A 187 10.11 15.24 19.87
CA LEU A 187 10.67 15.99 21.00
C LEU A 187 11.01 17.43 20.61
N SER A 188 11.51 17.68 19.39
CA SER A 188 11.83 19.05 18.93
C SER A 188 10.60 19.89 18.64
N HIS A 189 9.44 19.26 18.42
CA HIS A 189 8.14 19.92 18.20
C HIS A 189 7.26 19.96 19.46
N GLY A 190 7.85 19.74 20.63
CA GLY A 190 7.18 19.95 21.92
C GLY A 190 6.27 18.81 22.37
N VAL A 191 6.35 17.63 21.74
CA VAL A 191 5.66 16.44 22.23
C VAL A 191 6.36 15.95 23.50
N PRO A 192 5.67 15.81 24.65
CA PRO A 192 6.29 15.41 25.91
C PRO A 192 6.97 14.06 25.81
N ARG A 193 8.10 13.91 26.52
CA ARG A 193 8.90 12.68 26.47
C ARG A 193 8.10 11.47 26.96
N GLU A 194 7.18 11.67 27.88
CA GLU A 194 6.29 10.64 28.44
C GLU A 194 5.32 10.08 27.39
N GLN A 195 4.98 10.87 26.36
CA GLN A 195 4.08 10.47 25.28
C GLN A 195 4.80 9.71 24.17
N VAL A 196 6.13 9.77 24.10
CA VAL A 196 6.92 9.14 23.05
C VAL A 196 7.83 8.03 23.58
N ASP A 197 8.23 8.10 24.84
CA ASP A 197 9.12 7.11 25.43
C ASP A 197 8.39 5.77 25.60
N ARG A 198 9.11 4.69 25.30
CA ARG A 198 8.59 3.30 25.28
C ARG A 198 7.38 3.03 24.38
N GLN A 199 6.92 3.99 23.58
CA GLN A 199 5.83 3.77 22.64
C GLN A 199 6.27 2.89 21.44
N PRO A 200 5.38 2.06 20.89
CA PRO A 200 5.63 1.36 19.62
C PRO A 200 5.89 2.33 18.46
N THR A 201 6.65 1.91 17.44
CA THR A 201 6.94 2.74 16.25
C THR A 201 5.67 3.24 15.57
N LYS A 202 4.61 2.42 15.54
CA LYS A 202 3.28 2.81 15.04
C LYS A 202 2.74 4.07 15.73
N VAL A 203 2.71 4.06 17.06
CA VAL A 203 2.20 5.19 17.85
C VAL A 203 3.03 6.46 17.58
N LEU A 204 4.34 6.31 17.42
CA LEU A 204 5.22 7.42 17.06
C LEU A 204 4.93 7.98 15.65
N LEU A 205 4.65 7.11 14.68
CA LEU A 205 4.24 7.51 13.33
C LEU A 205 2.88 8.23 13.35
N GLU A 206 1.89 7.72 14.07
CA GLU A 206 0.58 8.36 14.21
C GLU A 206 0.69 9.75 14.86
N LEU A 207 1.48 9.87 15.93
CA LEU A 207 1.76 11.15 16.59
C LEU A 207 2.48 12.11 15.62
N TYR A 208 3.44 11.63 14.85
CA TYR A 208 4.14 12.42 13.84
C TYR A 208 3.18 12.94 12.77
N ILE A 209 2.31 12.08 12.22
CA ILE A 209 1.29 12.48 11.22
C ILE A 209 0.37 13.54 11.80
N LYS A 210 -0.12 13.33 13.03
CA LYS A 210 -1.04 14.25 13.72
C LYS A 210 -0.39 15.61 13.93
N GLU A 211 0.83 15.66 14.46
CA GLU A 211 1.52 16.90 14.76
C GLU A 211 2.01 17.62 13.49
N ALA A 212 2.48 16.87 12.48
CA ALA A 212 2.83 17.45 11.18
C ALA A 212 1.63 18.10 10.48
N LYS A 213 0.43 17.51 10.58
CA LYS A 213 -0.81 18.11 10.08
C LYS A 213 -1.19 19.37 10.88
N ARG A 214 -1.04 19.35 12.21
CA ARG A 214 -1.33 20.49 13.08
C ARG A 214 -0.45 21.70 12.77
N SER A 215 0.84 21.49 12.58
CA SER A 215 1.82 22.55 12.25
C SER A 215 1.54 23.24 10.91
N ARG A 216 0.78 22.61 9.99
CA ARG A 216 0.32 23.23 8.73
C ARG A 216 -0.92 24.11 8.89
N GLY A 217 -1.68 23.93 9.98
CA GLY A 217 -2.97 24.61 10.22
C GLY A 217 -2.86 25.99 10.87
N HIS A 218 -1.66 26.50 11.16
CA HIS A 218 -1.46 27.86 11.64
C HIS A 218 -1.07 28.80 10.48
N PRO A 219 -1.96 29.70 10.04
CA PRO A 219 -1.53 30.86 9.27
C PRO A 219 -0.67 31.69 10.22
N ASN A 220 0.62 31.78 9.91
CA ASN A 220 1.56 32.59 10.65
C ASN A 220 1.22 34.08 10.42
N TYR A 221 0.31 34.63 11.23
CA TYR A 221 0.16 36.08 11.38
C TYR A 221 1.23 36.54 12.36
N GLY A 222 2.24 37.24 11.85
CA GLY A 222 3.16 38.02 12.67
C GLY A 222 4.62 37.85 12.30
N LEU A 223 5.09 38.72 11.38
CA LEU A 223 6.25 39.60 11.51
C LEU A 223 6.77 39.92 10.10
N THR A 224 6.15 40.94 9.51
CA THR A 224 6.66 41.63 8.34
C THR A 224 7.87 42.44 8.80
N GLU A 225 9.09 41.91 8.62
CA GLU A 225 10.23 42.80 8.42
C GLU A 225 10.15 43.29 6.98
N GLU A 226 9.81 44.56 6.82
CA GLU A 226 9.87 45.27 5.54
C GLU A 226 11.29 45.19 4.97
N GLN A 227 11.45 44.44 3.89
CA GLN A 227 12.62 44.53 3.03
C GLN A 227 12.50 45.83 2.21
N PRO A 228 13.48 46.76 2.24
CA PRO A 228 13.37 47.99 1.48
C PRO A 228 13.39 47.70 -0.03
N PRO A 229 12.68 48.49 -0.84
CA PRO A 229 12.55 48.22 -2.27
C PRO A 229 13.91 48.30 -2.97
N PRO A 230 14.15 47.47 -4.00
CA PRO A 230 15.39 47.49 -4.75
C PRO A 230 15.57 48.82 -5.48
N PRO A 231 16.81 49.31 -5.66
CA PRO A 231 17.07 50.57 -6.34
C PRO A 231 16.69 50.47 -7.83
N PRO A 232 16.26 51.60 -8.45
CA PRO A 232 15.86 51.62 -9.85
C PRO A 232 17.05 51.32 -10.77
N TYR A 233 16.80 50.50 -11.79
CA TYR A 233 17.74 50.09 -12.82
C TYR A 233 18.34 51.30 -13.54
N SER A 234 19.68 51.41 -13.59
CA SER A 234 20.39 52.38 -14.42
C SER A 234 20.63 51.79 -15.80
N ASP A 235 19.93 52.33 -16.81
CA ASP A 235 20.24 52.11 -18.22
C ASP A 235 21.48 52.92 -18.60
N GLN A 236 22.65 52.28 -18.69
CA GLN A 236 23.78 52.80 -19.44
C GLN A 236 24.80 51.69 -19.73
N ALA A 237 24.77 51.16 -20.95
CA ALA A 237 25.93 50.58 -21.61
C ALA A 237 25.79 50.77 -23.13
N CYS A 238 26.28 51.94 -23.58
CA CYS A 238 26.76 52.15 -24.95
C CYS A 238 27.82 51.08 -25.28
N GLY A 239 27.76 50.51 -26.49
CA GLY A 239 28.78 49.60 -26.99
C GLY A 239 28.52 49.18 -28.43
N GLU A 240 28.95 50.05 -29.35
CA GLU A 240 29.01 50.00 -30.81
C GLU A 240 29.08 48.63 -31.51
N GLU A 241 28.27 48.49 -32.58
CA GLU A 241 28.36 47.46 -33.61
C GLU A 241 29.55 47.74 -34.56
N GLN A 242 30.35 46.72 -34.91
CA GLN A 242 31.29 46.76 -36.03
C GLN A 242 30.79 45.86 -37.18
N PRO A 243 30.86 46.31 -38.46
CA PRO A 243 30.38 45.53 -39.59
C PRO A 243 31.45 44.61 -40.19
N VAL A 244 31.02 43.42 -40.60
CA VAL A 244 31.81 42.42 -41.32
C VAL A 244 32.00 42.84 -42.78
N ARG A 245 33.25 42.90 -43.26
CA ARG A 245 33.57 42.98 -44.70
C ARG A 245 33.95 41.60 -45.23
N HIS A 246 33.32 41.22 -46.32
CA HIS A 246 33.73 40.16 -47.23
C HIS A 246 34.83 40.68 -48.17
N ASP A 247 35.86 39.86 -48.36
CA ASP A 247 36.56 39.63 -49.63
C ASP A 247 37.07 38.18 -49.64
#